data_AF-A0A093V4C1-F1
#
_entry.id   AF-A0A093V4C1-F1
#
_cell.length_a   1.000
_cell.length_b   1.000
_cell.length_c   1.000
_cell.angle_alpha   90.00
_cell.angle_beta   90.00
_cell.angle_gamma   90.00
#
_symmetry.space_group_name_H-M   'P 1'
#
loop_
_entity.id
_entity.type
_entity.pdbx_description
1 polymer ?
#
loop_
_entity_poly.entity_id
_entity_poly.type
_entity_poly.pdbx_seq_one_letter_code
_entity_poly.pdbx_strand_id
1 'polypeptide(L)'
;MSRVLFPRFHFTEIEDTNWCPSWLRDHAHASLARLWQIKSNRGHSLATQACNVLLERLGGISSAAEYTFVDSCAGAGGPTPYFEKYINKQLEASGYRPAQFVLTDWAPYVQAWEALAAQSANISYIPDPIDASKAVRIAEPDRRECRIFNLCFHHFDDPEAEKVLRSAVETADAFL
;
A
#
# COMPACT_ATOMS: atom_id res chain seq x y z
N MET A 1 29.89 -14.07 0.82
CA MET A 1 28.99 -15.13 1.33
C MET A 1 28.28 -14.58 2.55
N SER A 2 26.98 -14.33 2.45
CA SER A 2 26.16 -13.91 3.59
C SER A 2 26.11 -15.03 4.62
N ARG A 3 26.53 -14.77 5.87
CA ARG A 3 26.37 -15.73 6.97
C ARG A 3 25.00 -15.50 7.61
N VAL A 4 24.01 -16.25 7.14
CA VAL A 4 22.73 -16.40 7.83
C VAL A 4 22.97 -17.35 9.00
N LEU A 5 22.87 -16.85 10.23
CA LEU A 5 23.17 -17.63 11.45
C LEU A 5 22.08 -18.66 11.77
N PHE A 6 20.83 -18.39 11.37
CA PHE A 6 19.66 -19.25 11.57
C PHE A 6 18.67 -19.07 10.41
N PRO A 7 17.87 -20.09 10.05
CA PRO A 7 16.82 -19.93 9.05
C PRO A 7 15.80 -18.85 9.47
N ARG A 8 15.18 -18.18 8.50
CA ARG A 8 14.03 -17.30 8.76
C ARG A 8 12.89 -18.14 9.33
N PHE A 9 12.39 -17.76 10.49
CA PHE A 9 11.11 -18.27 10.97
C PHE A 9 9.99 -17.46 10.33
N HIS A 10 9.12 -18.15 9.59
CA HIS A 10 7.94 -17.56 9.00
C HIS A 10 6.74 -17.86 9.91
N PHE A 11 6.31 -16.85 10.66
CA PHE A 11 5.17 -16.93 11.58
C PHE A 11 3.99 -16.14 11.00
N THR A 12 2.79 -16.52 11.44
CA THR A 12 1.54 -15.83 11.11
C THR A 12 1.25 -14.76 12.17
N GLU A 13 0.60 -13.68 11.76
CA GLU A 13 0.03 -12.72 12.70
C GLU A 13 -1.24 -13.29 13.35
N ILE A 14 -1.53 -12.90 14.58
CA ILE A 14 -2.70 -13.45 15.30
C ILE A 14 -3.98 -12.92 14.66
N GLU A 15 -3.99 -11.65 14.29
CA GLU A 15 -5.05 -10.92 13.60
C GLU A 15 -5.47 -11.54 12.26
N ASP A 16 -4.57 -12.23 11.56
CA ASP A 16 -4.86 -12.94 10.30
C ASP A 16 -5.70 -14.20 10.50
N THR A 17 -5.77 -14.72 11.73
CA THR A 17 -6.48 -15.97 12.01
C THR A 17 -7.99 -15.78 12.06
N ASN A 18 -8.74 -16.79 11.62
CA ASN A 18 -10.20 -16.77 11.63
C ASN A 18 -10.82 -16.72 13.04
N TRP A 19 -10.08 -17.15 14.07
CA TRP A 19 -10.51 -17.17 15.46
C TRP A 19 -10.15 -15.89 16.22
N CYS A 20 -9.33 -15.00 15.64
CA CYS A 20 -8.99 -13.75 16.30
C CYS A 20 -10.26 -12.89 16.49
N PRO A 21 -10.54 -12.45 17.73
CA PRO A 21 -11.67 -11.58 18.00
C PRO A 21 -11.61 -10.30 17.16
N SER A 22 -12.73 -9.89 16.58
CA SER A 22 -12.80 -8.72 15.70
C SER A 22 -12.26 -7.45 16.36
N TRP A 23 -12.58 -7.21 17.63
CA TRP A 23 -12.08 -6.04 18.37
C TRP A 23 -10.55 -5.99 18.44
N LEU A 24 -9.87 -7.14 18.51
CA LEU A 24 -8.41 -7.21 18.58
C LEU A 24 -7.80 -6.96 17.20
N ARG A 25 -8.36 -7.59 16.15
CA ARG A 25 -7.98 -7.34 14.76
C ARG A 25 -8.13 -5.87 14.39
N ASP A 26 -9.28 -5.28 14.71
CA ASP A 26 -9.55 -3.86 14.45
C ASP A 26 -8.59 -2.94 15.21
N HIS A 27 -8.27 -3.29 16.46
CA HIS A 27 -7.29 -2.54 17.25
C HIS A 27 -5.87 -2.66 16.68
N ALA A 28 -5.46 -3.84 16.22
CA ALA A 28 -4.16 -4.06 15.57
C ALA A 28 -4.05 -3.21 14.30
N HIS A 29 -5.04 -3.30 13.40
CA HIS A 29 -5.11 -2.49 12.18
C HIS A 29 -5.07 -0.99 12.46
N ALA A 30 -5.87 -0.51 13.43
CA ALA A 30 -5.88 0.90 13.81
C ALA A 30 -4.53 1.36 14.40
N SER A 31 -3.87 0.48 15.17
CA SER A 31 -2.55 0.75 15.74
C SER A 31 -1.49 0.85 14.65
N LEU A 32 -1.47 -0.08 13.69
CA LEU A 32 -0.57 -0.06 12.53
C LEU A 32 -0.77 1.21 11.69
N ALA A 33 -2.02 1.58 11.37
CA ALA A 33 -2.33 2.82 10.67
C ALA A 33 -1.83 4.06 11.44
N ARG A 34 -1.90 4.04 12.78
CA ARG A 34 -1.38 5.13 13.62
C ARG A 34 0.14 5.20 13.67
N LEU A 35 0.85 4.07 13.57
CA LEU A 35 2.33 4.06 13.53
C LEU A 35 2.85 4.90 12.35
N TRP A 36 2.16 4.86 11.20
CA TRP A 36 2.50 5.67 10.04
C TRP A 36 2.46 7.19 10.27
N GLN A 37 1.73 7.64 11.29
CA GLN A 37 1.66 9.05 11.68
C GLN A 37 2.72 9.48 12.70
N ILE A 38 3.48 8.53 13.28
CA ILE A 38 4.54 8.85 14.24
C ILE A 38 5.61 9.71 13.54
N LYS A 39 5.95 10.83 14.18
CA LYS A 39 7.01 11.73 13.69
C LYS A 39 8.38 11.20 14.07
N SER A 40 9.29 11.17 13.12
CA SER A 40 10.71 10.94 13.42
C SER A 40 11.34 12.21 14.01
N ASN A 41 12.59 12.09 14.46
CA ASN A 41 13.40 13.24 14.90
C ASN A 41 13.61 14.31 13.80
N ARG A 42 13.28 13.99 12.54
CA ARG A 42 13.29 14.93 11.40
C ARG A 42 11.98 15.71 11.26
N GLY A 43 11.01 15.55 12.17
CA GLY A 43 9.75 16.29 12.23
C GLY A 43 8.62 15.79 11.31
N HIS A 44 8.94 14.96 10.32
CA HIS A 44 7.96 14.34 9.42
C HIS A 44 7.45 13.00 9.95
N SER A 45 6.19 12.67 9.63
CA SER A 45 5.65 11.34 9.92
C SER A 45 6.37 10.24 9.11
N LEU A 46 6.25 8.98 9.51
CA LEU A 46 6.75 7.86 8.71
C LEU A 46 6.11 7.84 7.32
N ALA A 47 4.79 8.11 7.23
CA ALA A 47 4.09 8.18 5.95
C ALA A 47 4.62 9.30 5.05
N THR A 48 4.85 10.50 5.58
CA THR A 48 5.43 11.62 4.82
C THR A 48 6.83 11.27 4.32
N GLN A 49 7.65 10.60 5.13
CA GLN A 49 8.98 10.17 4.72
C GLN A 49 8.91 9.15 3.58
N ALA A 50 8.02 8.15 3.68
CA ALA A 50 7.80 7.18 2.61
C ALA A 50 7.32 7.85 1.31
N CYS A 51 6.37 8.78 1.39
CA CYS A 51 5.91 9.56 0.24
C CYS A 51 7.04 10.36 -0.41
N ASN A 52 7.91 10.99 0.38
CA ASN A 52 9.03 11.77 -0.17
C ASN A 52 10.00 10.88 -0.95
N VAL A 53 10.32 9.69 -0.43
CA VAL A 53 11.15 8.72 -1.13
C VAL A 53 10.45 8.23 -2.40
N LEU A 54 9.14 7.94 -2.33
CA LEU A 54 8.35 7.52 -3.48
C LEU A 54 8.36 8.58 -4.59
N LEU A 55 8.02 9.82 -4.25
CA LEU A 55 8.02 10.95 -5.20
C LEU A 55 9.41 11.17 -5.80
N GLU A 56 10.48 11.11 -5.00
CA GLU A 56 11.86 11.21 -5.49
C GLU A 56 12.18 10.09 -6.50
N ARG A 57 11.81 8.85 -6.18
CA ARG A 57 12.12 7.67 -7.02
C ARG A 57 11.27 7.60 -8.30
N LEU A 58 10.07 8.16 -8.30
CA LEU A 58 9.24 8.30 -9.50
C LEU A 58 9.69 9.45 -10.42
N GLY A 59 10.67 10.27 -10.00
CA GLY A 59 11.17 11.41 -10.77
C GLY A 59 10.49 12.74 -10.48
N GLY A 60 9.81 12.85 -9.33
CA GLY A 60 9.20 14.08 -8.82
C GLY A 60 7.68 14.14 -9.00
N ILE A 61 7.12 15.31 -8.62
CA ILE A 61 5.67 15.51 -8.55
C ILE A 61 4.98 15.45 -9.92
N SER A 62 5.66 15.89 -10.99
CA SER A 62 5.11 15.84 -12.35
C SER A 62 4.91 14.41 -12.82
N SER A 63 5.89 13.53 -12.60
CA SER A 63 5.77 12.11 -12.93
C SER A 63 4.72 11.43 -12.07
N ALA A 64 4.65 11.74 -10.78
CA ALA A 64 3.65 11.19 -9.87
C ALA A 64 2.20 11.49 -10.30
N ALA A 65 1.96 12.60 -11.01
CA ALA A 65 0.65 12.98 -11.54
C ALA A 65 0.09 12.00 -12.58
N GLU A 66 0.96 11.21 -13.20
CA GLU A 66 0.60 10.23 -14.22
C GLU A 66 0.15 8.89 -13.62
N TYR A 67 0.35 8.67 -12.31
CA TYR A 67 0.12 7.38 -11.69
C TYR A 67 -1.28 7.22 -11.07
N THR A 68 -1.74 5.98 -11.09
CA THR A 68 -2.64 5.39 -10.10
C THR A 68 -1.79 4.53 -9.17
N PHE A 69 -1.94 4.74 -7.87
CA PHE A 69 -1.28 3.96 -6.83
C PHE A 69 -2.20 2.80 -6.42
N VAL A 70 -1.71 1.58 -6.50
CA VAL A 70 -2.47 0.37 -6.16
C VAL A 70 -1.86 -0.26 -4.92
N ASP A 71 -2.54 -0.15 -3.79
CA ASP A 71 -2.15 -0.85 -2.56
C ASP A 71 -2.54 -2.33 -2.71
N SER A 72 -1.53 -3.17 -2.94
CA SER A 72 -1.72 -4.56 -3.40
C SER A 72 -1.89 -5.57 -2.27
N CYS A 73 -1.74 -5.12 -1.02
CA CYS A 73 -1.98 -5.89 0.21
C CYS A 73 -2.50 -4.91 1.27
N ALA A 74 -3.60 -4.22 0.94
CA ALA A 74 -4.04 -3.04 1.66
C ALA A 74 -4.45 -3.30 3.11
N GLY A 75 -4.83 -4.54 3.48
CA GLY A 75 -5.41 -4.85 4.78
C GLY A 75 -6.58 -3.91 5.10
N ALA A 76 -6.54 -3.19 6.22
CA ALA A 76 -7.54 -2.16 6.55
C ALA A 76 -7.31 -0.78 5.88
N GLY A 77 -6.37 -0.66 4.93
CA GLY A 77 -6.00 0.56 4.20
C GLY A 77 -4.68 1.20 4.63
N GLY A 78 -4.06 0.72 5.71
CA GLY A 78 -2.68 1.05 6.10
C GLY A 78 -2.32 2.54 6.00
N PRO A 79 -1.21 2.91 5.33
CA PRO A 79 -0.82 4.30 5.14
C PRO A 79 -1.52 5.01 3.99
N THR A 80 -2.28 4.30 3.15
CA THR A 80 -2.80 4.80 1.88
C THR A 80 -3.62 6.10 2.03
N PRO A 81 -4.51 6.26 3.02
CA PRO A 81 -5.20 7.53 3.25
C PRO A 81 -4.27 8.72 3.58
N TYR A 82 -3.09 8.46 4.13
CA TYR A 82 -2.09 9.51 4.36
C TYR A 82 -1.27 9.79 3.12
N PHE A 83 -0.94 8.76 2.33
CA PHE A 83 -0.24 8.92 1.06
C PHE A 83 -1.08 9.73 0.10
N GLU A 84 -2.37 9.39 -0.04
CA GLU A 84 -3.32 10.11 -0.87
C GLU A 84 -3.36 11.59 -0.53
N LYS A 85 -3.64 11.92 0.75
CA LYS A 85 -3.70 13.32 1.20
C LYS A 85 -2.39 14.07 0.98
N TYR A 86 -1.25 13.44 1.24
CA TYR A 86 0.05 14.11 1.16
C TYR A 86 0.52 14.33 -0.29
N ILE A 87 0.33 13.33 -1.15
CA ILE A 87 0.72 13.38 -2.56
C ILE A 87 -0.24 14.30 -3.32
N ASN A 88 -1.56 14.15 -3.14
CA ASN A 88 -2.55 14.97 -3.85
C ASN A 88 -2.48 16.45 -3.46
N LYS A 89 -2.19 16.77 -2.19
CA LYS A 89 -1.92 18.16 -1.79
C LYS A 89 -0.76 18.79 -2.55
N GLN A 90 0.30 18.03 -2.86
CA GLN A 90 1.43 18.53 -3.63
C GLN A 90 1.13 18.63 -5.12
N LEU A 91 0.36 17.68 -5.67
CA LEU A 91 -0.10 17.70 -7.05
C LEU A 91 -0.98 18.92 -7.31
N GLU A 92 -1.98 19.17 -6.46
CA GLU A 92 -2.88 20.31 -6.54
C GLU A 92 -2.12 21.64 -6.44
N ALA A 93 -1.20 21.77 -5.48
CA ALA A 93 -0.37 22.96 -5.33
C ALA A 93 0.53 23.22 -6.55
N SER A 94 0.80 22.19 -7.35
CA SER A 94 1.60 22.26 -8.58
C SER A 94 0.75 22.31 -9.85
N GLY A 95 -0.58 22.40 -9.75
CA GLY A 95 -1.51 22.50 -10.88
C GLY A 95 -1.78 21.19 -11.62
N TYR A 96 -1.47 20.03 -11.02
CA TYR A 96 -1.74 18.71 -11.61
C TYR A 96 -3.05 18.12 -11.12
N ARG A 97 -3.60 17.19 -11.91
CA ARG A 97 -4.76 16.38 -11.49
C ARG A 97 -4.38 15.46 -10.32
N PRO A 98 -5.28 15.20 -9.36
CA PRO A 98 -5.04 14.24 -8.29
C PRO A 98 -4.71 12.82 -8.81
N ALA A 99 -3.78 12.17 -8.13
CA ALA A 99 -3.51 10.74 -8.25
C ALA A 99 -4.67 9.93 -7.64
N GLN A 100 -4.97 8.78 -8.25
CA GLN A 100 -5.95 7.83 -7.73
C GLN A 100 -5.24 6.78 -6.89
N PHE A 101 -5.90 6.33 -5.83
CA PHE A 101 -5.44 5.28 -4.94
C PHE A 101 -6.49 4.17 -4.94
N VAL A 102 -6.06 2.93 -5.21
CA VAL A 102 -6.95 1.76 -5.26
C VAL A 102 -6.50 0.75 -4.23
N LEU A 103 -7.39 0.38 -3.32
CA LEU A 103 -7.15 -0.65 -2.30
C LEU A 103 -7.53 -2.02 -2.85
N THR A 104 -6.59 -2.96 -2.77
CA THR A 104 -6.81 -4.36 -3.14
C THR A 104 -6.15 -5.28 -2.12
N ASP A 105 -6.67 -6.49 -1.98
CA ASP A 105 -6.12 -7.49 -1.09
C ASP A 105 -6.62 -8.88 -1.49
N TRP A 106 -5.89 -9.92 -1.10
CA TRP A 106 -6.36 -11.30 -1.19
C TRP A 106 -7.50 -11.56 -0.19
N ALA A 107 -7.49 -10.89 0.96
CA ALA A 107 -8.55 -10.95 1.97
C ALA A 107 -9.16 -9.54 2.20
N PRO A 108 -9.99 -9.04 1.27
CA PRO A 108 -10.55 -7.68 1.33
C PRO A 108 -11.23 -7.32 2.65
N TYR A 109 -10.82 -6.19 3.25
CA TYR A 109 -11.52 -5.61 4.40
C TYR A 109 -12.50 -4.50 3.94
N VAL A 110 -13.54 -4.90 3.20
CA VAL A 110 -14.48 -3.99 2.53
C VAL A 110 -15.09 -2.94 3.46
N GLN A 111 -15.50 -3.30 4.67
CA GLN A 111 -16.08 -2.34 5.63
C GLN A 111 -15.12 -1.19 5.97
N ALA A 112 -13.82 -1.48 6.13
CA ALA A 112 -12.82 -0.45 6.37
C ALA A 112 -12.63 0.44 5.12
N TRP A 113 -12.62 -0.17 3.93
CA TRP A 113 -12.41 0.53 2.67
C TRP A 113 -13.59 1.41 2.26
N GLU A 114 -14.83 0.99 2.52
CA GLU A 114 -16.02 1.83 2.35
C GLU A 114 -15.91 3.13 3.15
N ALA A 115 -15.48 3.05 4.41
CA ALA A 115 -15.29 4.22 5.25
C ALA A 115 -14.17 5.14 4.74
N LEU A 116 -13.12 4.59 4.13
CA LEU A 116 -12.02 5.37 3.54
C LEU A 116 -12.42 6.03 2.22
N ALA A 117 -13.07 5.29 1.31
CA ALA A 117 -13.56 5.79 0.04
C ALA A 117 -14.63 6.89 0.23
N ALA A 118 -15.46 6.79 1.27
CA ALA A 118 -16.42 7.83 1.62
C ALA A 118 -15.75 9.16 2.04
N GLN A 119 -14.48 9.15 2.45
CA GLN A 119 -13.74 10.34 2.90
C GLN A 119 -12.96 11.05 1.78
N SER A 120 -12.73 10.39 0.65
CA SER A 120 -11.95 10.95 -0.46
C SER A 120 -12.39 10.36 -1.79
N ALA A 121 -12.70 11.23 -2.77
CA ALA A 121 -13.01 10.82 -4.13
C ALA A 121 -11.81 10.23 -4.89
N ASN A 122 -10.60 10.31 -4.31
CA ASN A 122 -9.37 9.76 -4.88
C ASN A 122 -9.01 8.37 -4.32
N ILE A 123 -9.83 7.82 -3.42
CA ILE A 123 -9.67 6.47 -2.88
C ILE A 123 -10.83 5.61 -3.38
N SER A 124 -10.49 4.52 -4.05
CA SER A 124 -11.42 3.46 -4.46
C SER A 124 -10.88 2.10 -4.02
N TYR A 125 -11.65 1.04 -4.24
CA TYR A 125 -11.26 -0.31 -3.86
C TYR A 125 -11.89 -1.36 -4.78
N ILE A 126 -11.27 -2.55 -4.83
CA ILE A 126 -11.84 -3.73 -5.47
C ILE A 126 -12.35 -4.67 -4.37
N PRO A 127 -13.67 -4.92 -4.26
CA PRO A 127 -14.22 -5.72 -3.16
C PRO A 127 -13.91 -7.22 -3.28
N ASP A 128 -13.60 -7.68 -4.48
CA ASP A 128 -13.26 -9.07 -4.75
C ASP A 128 -11.78 -9.35 -4.41
N PRO A 129 -11.46 -10.55 -3.89
CA PRO A 129 -10.08 -10.99 -3.67
C PRO A 129 -9.18 -10.84 -4.89
N ILE A 130 -8.03 -10.18 -4.72
CA ILE A 130 -6.97 -10.05 -5.72
C ILE A 130 -5.70 -10.72 -5.21
N ASP A 131 -5.25 -11.76 -5.92
CA ASP A 131 -3.96 -12.41 -5.70
C ASP A 131 -2.84 -11.54 -6.27
N ALA A 132 -2.07 -10.86 -5.42
CA ALA A 132 -0.96 -9.99 -5.83
C ALA A 132 0.10 -10.70 -6.69
N SER A 133 0.23 -12.02 -6.56
CA SER A 133 1.13 -12.85 -7.37
C SER A 133 0.67 -13.07 -8.81
N LYS A 134 -0.59 -12.70 -9.12
CA LYS A 134 -1.23 -12.81 -10.43
C LYS A 134 -1.98 -11.53 -10.82
N ALA A 135 -1.69 -10.43 -10.15
CA ALA A 135 -2.46 -9.21 -10.30
C ALA A 135 -2.31 -8.62 -11.71
N VAL A 136 -3.45 -8.32 -12.32
CA VAL A 136 -3.56 -7.63 -13.61
C VAL A 136 -3.48 -6.12 -13.39
N ARG A 137 -3.25 -5.37 -14.47
CA ARG A 137 -3.28 -3.89 -14.42
C ARG A 137 -4.68 -3.42 -14.01
N ILE A 138 -4.73 -2.57 -13.00
CA ILE A 138 -5.91 -1.94 -12.40
C ILE A 138 -6.02 -0.47 -12.81
N ALA A 139 -4.90 0.21 -13.04
CA ALA A 139 -4.90 1.59 -13.49
C ALA A 139 -5.65 1.76 -14.82
N GLU A 140 -6.37 2.87 -14.95
CA GLU A 140 -7.02 3.28 -16.19
C GLU A 140 -6.02 3.41 -17.35
N PRO A 141 -6.42 3.19 -18.62
CA PRO A 141 -5.50 3.18 -19.76
C PRO A 141 -4.69 4.46 -19.98
N ASP A 142 -5.15 5.61 -19.47
CA ASP A 142 -4.46 6.90 -19.54
C ASP A 142 -3.55 7.19 -18.35
N ARG A 143 -3.37 6.22 -17.44
CA ARG A 143 -2.53 6.32 -16.24
C ARG A 143 -1.51 5.20 -16.16
N ARG A 144 -0.37 5.52 -15.56
CA ARG A 144 0.64 4.55 -15.17
C ARG A 144 0.23 3.88 -13.86
N GLU A 145 0.65 2.65 -13.62
CA GLU A 145 0.38 1.93 -12.38
C GLU A 145 1.63 1.87 -11.49
N CYS A 146 1.50 2.33 -10.25
CA CYS A 146 2.50 2.11 -9.21
C CYS A 146 1.91 1.22 -8.11
N ARG A 147 2.40 -0.01 -7.99
CA ARG A 147 1.98 -0.92 -6.92
C ARG A 147 2.73 -0.63 -5.64
N ILE A 148 2.02 -0.39 -4.54
CA ILE A 148 2.63 -0.16 -3.23
C ILE A 148 2.35 -1.36 -2.33
N PHE A 149 3.37 -1.78 -1.59
CA PHE A 149 3.34 -2.92 -0.68
C PHE A 149 3.72 -2.48 0.73
N ASN A 150 2.72 -2.10 1.53
CA ASN A 150 2.94 -1.51 2.84
C ASN A 150 2.97 -2.57 3.95
N LEU A 151 4.15 -2.86 4.51
CA LEU A 151 4.31 -3.78 5.64
C LEU A 151 3.61 -5.14 5.42
N CYS A 152 3.70 -5.73 4.24
CA CYS A 152 3.03 -7.00 3.95
C CYS A 152 3.99 -8.16 3.61
N PHE A 153 5.25 -7.87 3.25
CA PHE A 153 6.15 -8.91 2.74
C PHE A 153 6.53 -9.98 3.78
N HIS A 154 6.31 -9.73 5.06
CA HIS A 154 6.53 -10.74 6.10
C HIS A 154 5.48 -11.85 6.11
N HIS A 155 4.34 -11.69 5.42
CA HIS A 155 3.33 -12.74 5.24
C HIS A 155 3.68 -13.75 4.13
N PHE A 156 4.70 -13.46 3.30
CA PHE A 156 5.09 -14.32 2.19
C PHE A 156 6.30 -15.18 2.54
N ASP A 157 6.30 -16.43 2.09
CA ASP A 157 7.54 -17.17 1.98
C ASP A 157 8.39 -16.65 0.80
N ASP A 158 9.64 -17.10 0.68
CA ASP A 158 10.54 -16.57 -0.35
C ASP A 158 10.02 -16.86 -1.79
N PRO A 159 9.53 -18.08 -2.11
CA PRO A 159 8.87 -18.34 -3.40
C PRO A 159 7.64 -17.49 -3.68
N GLU A 160 6.80 -17.22 -2.68
CA GLU A 160 5.61 -16.38 -2.84
C GLU A 160 5.98 -14.91 -3.07
N ALA A 161 6.93 -14.39 -2.29
CA ALA A 161 7.44 -13.03 -2.45
C ALA A 161 8.04 -12.82 -3.85
N GLU A 162 8.76 -13.82 -4.39
CA GLU A 162 9.28 -13.76 -5.76
C GLU A 162 8.14 -13.61 -6.79
N LYS A 163 7.05 -14.37 -6.64
CA LYS A 163 5.91 -14.28 -7.57
C LYS A 163 5.20 -12.92 -7.49
N VAL A 164 5.03 -12.38 -6.28
CA VAL A 164 4.45 -11.04 -6.08
C VAL A 164 5.30 -9.96 -6.77
N LEU A 165 6.62 -9.98 -6.55
CA LEU A 165 7.54 -9.03 -7.18
C LEU A 165 7.58 -9.20 -8.71
N ARG A 166 7.61 -10.44 -9.20
CA ARG A 166 7.54 -10.75 -10.63
C ARG A 166 6.28 -10.18 -11.27
N SER A 167 5.12 -10.42 -10.66
CA SER A 167 3.83 -9.87 -11.10
C SER A 167 3.89 -8.33 -11.21
N ALA A 168 4.43 -7.65 -10.21
CA ALA A 168 4.59 -6.20 -10.24
C ALA A 168 5.51 -5.73 -11.39
N VAL A 169 6.66 -6.38 -11.57
CA VAL A 169 7.61 -6.06 -12.65
C VAL A 169 7.02 -6.29 -14.05
N GLU A 170 6.26 -7.37 -14.24
CA GLU A 170 5.75 -7.76 -15.56
C GLU A 170 4.53 -6.93 -16.00
N THR A 171 3.77 -6.37 -15.06
CA THR A 171 2.44 -5.80 -15.38
C THR A 171 2.22 -4.35 -14.93
N ALA A 172 3.00 -3.81 -14.00
CA ALA A 172 2.93 -2.41 -13.56
C ALA A 172 4.06 -1.54 -14.14
N ASP A 173 3.94 -0.22 -14.00
CA ASP A 173 4.97 0.73 -14.46
C ASP A 173 6.02 1.04 -13.38
N ALA A 174 5.66 0.82 -12.11
CA ALA A 174 6.52 0.96 -10.94
C ALA A 174 5.98 0.11 -9.78
N PHE A 175 6.83 -0.18 -8.80
CA PHE A 175 6.39 -0.67 -7.51
C PHE A 175 7.27 -0.15 -6.37
N LEU A 176 6.71 -0.11 -5.16
CA LEU A 176 7.39 0.24 -3.91
C LEU A 176 7.12 -0.81 -2.84
#